data_AF-A0A1S9CQ98-F1
#
_entry.id   AF-A0A1S9CQ98-F1
#
_cell.length_a   1.000
_cell.length_b   1.000
_cell.length_c   1.000
_cell.angle_alpha   90.00
_cell.angle_beta   90.00
_cell.angle_gamma   90.00
#
_symmetry.space_group_name_H-M   'P 1'
#
loop_
_entity.id
_entity.type
_entity.pdbx_description
1 polymer ?
#
loop_
_entity_poly.entity_id
_entity_poly.type
_entity_poly.pdbx_seq_one_letter_code
_entity_poly.pdbx_strand_id
1 'polypeptide(L)'
;MLLSSIWAKLIAAGTKVVTWVTPVVKSVVPSIVTDFFDNMFGKKDEVSDYISEQAPMVRGQETVEAVQSTNKLLFDMLDSLKDNIQAMENEIVDNMAYTFEEFVMYIDDASDVQSKKFARDLERIKKRINGQLNSYIHKEISLDNPECRKVLEMRAGDNKKLEMDIFIEKSFDKALEHIVEIIKDEMLDFVENIQDEINYSLDAVTTNITEMISVCEKLTDEHNTNAQNSVIVSAMTKIALADMVINTGGELNGVF
;
A
#
# COMPACT_ATOMS: atom_id res chain seq x y z
N MET A 1 -18.17 -29.22 -0.35
CA MET A 1 -19.07 -28.05 -0.21
C MET A 1 -18.41 -26.89 0.56
N LEU A 2 -17.63 -27.15 1.62
CA LEU A 2 -16.92 -26.12 2.39
C LEU A 2 -15.78 -25.40 1.63
N LEU A 3 -14.94 -26.14 0.89
CA LEU A 3 -13.82 -25.59 0.13
C LEU A 3 -14.23 -24.62 -0.99
N SER A 4 -15.36 -24.86 -1.67
CA SER A 4 -15.86 -23.93 -2.70
C SER A 4 -16.40 -22.63 -2.09
N SER A 5 -16.87 -22.66 -0.84
CA SER A 5 -17.36 -21.47 -0.13
C SER A 5 -16.23 -20.58 0.37
N ILE A 6 -15.10 -21.17 0.74
CA ILE A 6 -13.89 -20.45 1.19
C ILE A 6 -13.19 -19.80 -0.01
N TRP A 7 -13.02 -20.54 -1.11
CA TRP A 7 -12.50 -20.01 -2.36
C TRP A 7 -13.35 -18.86 -2.93
N ALA A 8 -14.68 -18.97 -2.88
CA ALA A 8 -15.57 -17.89 -3.29
C ALA A 8 -15.43 -16.64 -2.41
N LYS A 9 -15.19 -16.80 -1.09
CA LYS A 9 -14.96 -15.68 -0.16
C LYS A 9 -13.60 -15.02 -0.37
N LEU A 10 -12.55 -15.79 -0.65
CA LEU A 10 -11.20 -15.28 -0.96
C LEU A 10 -11.16 -14.50 -2.27
N ILE A 11 -11.78 -15.03 -3.33
CA ILE A 11 -11.90 -14.32 -4.62
C ILE A 11 -12.75 -13.05 -4.44
N ALA A 12 -13.82 -13.10 -3.66
CA ALA A 12 -14.63 -11.92 -3.35
C ALA A 12 -13.86 -10.88 -2.52
N ALA A 13 -12.99 -11.31 -1.60
CA ALA A 13 -12.10 -10.43 -0.84
C ALA A 13 -11.04 -9.77 -1.75
N GLY A 14 -10.36 -10.53 -2.60
CA GLY A 14 -9.39 -10.00 -3.57
C GLY A 14 -10.00 -9.04 -4.60
N THR A 15 -11.23 -9.34 -5.07
CA THR A 15 -11.97 -8.44 -5.99
C THR A 15 -12.42 -7.15 -5.28
N LYS A 16 -12.72 -7.22 -3.98
CA LYS A 16 -12.97 -6.04 -3.13
C LYS A 16 -11.70 -5.22 -2.91
N VAL A 17 -10.54 -5.85 -2.71
CA VAL A 17 -9.25 -5.15 -2.56
C VAL A 17 -8.95 -4.29 -3.80
N VAL A 18 -9.04 -4.86 -5.01
CA VAL A 18 -8.79 -4.11 -6.27
C VAL A 18 -9.77 -2.94 -6.45
N THR A 19 -11.02 -3.10 -6.03
CA THR A 19 -12.04 -2.03 -6.08
C THR A 19 -11.94 -1.01 -4.93
N TRP A 20 -11.18 -1.30 -3.86
CA TRP A 20 -10.95 -0.43 -2.69
C TRP A 20 -9.66 0.38 -2.76
N VAL A 21 -8.59 -0.15 -3.37
CA VAL A 21 -7.34 0.60 -3.58
C VAL A 21 -7.58 1.85 -4.42
N THR A 22 -8.47 1.76 -5.39
CA THR A 22 -8.82 2.88 -6.30
C THR A 22 -9.46 4.09 -5.58
N PRO A 23 -10.45 3.91 -4.67
CA PRO A 23 -10.99 5.02 -3.86
C PRO A 23 -10.10 5.47 -2.70
N VAL A 24 -9.26 4.62 -2.10
CA VAL A 24 -8.31 5.04 -1.04
C VAL A 24 -7.29 6.05 -1.58
N VAL A 25 -6.81 5.85 -2.81
CA VAL A 25 -5.98 6.84 -3.53
C VAL A 25 -6.76 8.14 -3.84
N LYS A 26 -8.08 8.06 -4.03
CA LYS A 26 -8.95 9.24 -4.25
C LYS A 26 -9.39 9.95 -2.97
N SER A 27 -9.28 9.30 -1.80
CA SER A 27 -9.68 9.86 -0.51
C SER A 27 -8.52 10.41 0.32
N VAL A 28 -7.29 10.35 -0.22
CA VAL A 28 -6.09 11.00 0.36
C VAL A 28 -6.43 12.47 0.61
N VAL A 29 -6.16 12.89 1.82
CA VAL A 29 -6.99 13.83 2.59
C VAL A 29 -7.09 15.19 1.93
N PRO A 30 -8.30 15.74 1.80
CA PRO A 30 -8.52 17.01 1.12
C PRO A 30 -7.63 18.14 1.66
N SER A 31 -7.41 18.21 2.98
CA SER A 31 -6.67 19.30 3.63
C SER A 31 -5.17 19.31 3.34
N ILE A 32 -4.44 18.21 3.54
CA ILE A 32 -2.98 18.19 3.31
C ILE A 32 -2.68 18.31 1.81
N VAL A 33 -3.52 17.69 0.97
CA VAL A 33 -3.41 17.81 -0.49
C VAL A 33 -3.73 19.24 -0.94
N THR A 34 -4.78 19.88 -0.44
CA THR A 34 -5.06 21.29 -0.79
C THR A 34 -3.97 22.23 -0.29
N ASP A 35 -3.50 22.08 0.96
CA ASP A 35 -2.46 22.93 1.54
C ASP A 35 -1.13 22.77 0.78
N PHE A 36 -0.83 21.55 0.34
CA PHE A 36 0.31 21.26 -0.52
C PHE A 36 0.19 21.96 -1.86
N PHE A 37 -0.94 21.80 -2.56
CA PHE A 37 -1.14 22.40 -3.88
C PHE A 37 -1.14 23.92 -3.80
N ASP A 38 -1.78 24.52 -2.80
CA ASP A 38 -1.79 25.98 -2.60
C ASP A 38 -0.37 26.54 -2.37
N ASN A 39 0.45 25.86 -1.57
CA ASN A 39 1.84 26.26 -1.31
C ASN A 39 2.72 26.05 -2.56
N MET A 40 2.50 24.95 -3.28
CA MET A 40 3.16 24.63 -4.54
C MET A 40 2.85 25.68 -5.63
N PHE A 41 1.59 26.10 -5.80
CA PHE A 41 1.21 27.12 -6.77
C PHE A 41 1.90 28.46 -6.46
N GLY A 42 1.94 28.87 -5.19
CA GLY A 42 2.65 30.09 -4.80
C GLY A 42 4.16 30.03 -5.08
N LYS A 43 4.77 28.86 -4.93
CA LYS A 43 6.22 28.67 -5.14
C LYS A 43 6.61 28.46 -6.60
N LYS A 44 5.78 27.77 -7.39
CA LYS A 44 6.04 27.61 -8.83
C LYS A 44 6.02 28.96 -9.53
N ASP A 45 5.12 29.87 -9.15
CA ASP A 45 4.99 31.19 -9.77
C ASP A 45 6.29 31.99 -9.63
N GLU A 46 6.92 31.97 -8.46
CA GLU A 46 8.23 32.60 -8.19
C GLU A 46 9.33 32.04 -9.11
N VAL A 47 9.36 30.72 -9.28
CA VAL A 47 10.35 30.04 -10.13
C VAL A 47 10.12 30.36 -11.61
N SER A 48 8.88 30.24 -12.06
CA SER A 48 8.49 30.48 -13.44
C SER A 48 8.68 31.94 -13.85
N ASP A 49 8.39 32.90 -12.96
CA ASP A 49 8.65 34.32 -13.18
C ASP A 49 10.14 34.57 -13.43
N TYR A 50 11.01 34.13 -12.51
CA TYR A 50 12.45 34.30 -12.68
C TYR A 50 12.95 33.66 -13.98
N ILE A 51 12.56 32.42 -14.25
CA ILE A 51 13.03 31.66 -15.42
C ILE A 51 12.55 32.30 -16.74
N SER A 52 11.35 32.88 -16.74
CA SER A 52 10.78 33.56 -17.91
C SER A 52 11.57 34.80 -18.33
N GLU A 53 12.25 35.47 -17.41
CA GLU A 53 13.09 36.64 -17.68
C GLU A 53 14.50 36.26 -18.16
N GLN A 54 14.93 35.03 -17.89
CA GLN A 54 16.27 34.56 -18.28
C GLN A 54 16.38 34.27 -19.77
N ALA A 55 17.54 34.65 -20.34
CA ALA A 55 17.92 34.26 -21.69
C ALA A 55 17.94 32.72 -21.85
N PRO A 56 17.81 32.19 -23.08
CA PRO A 56 17.90 30.77 -23.37
C PRO A 56 19.19 30.13 -22.80
N MET A 57 19.03 29.07 -22.01
CA MET A 57 20.16 28.29 -21.49
C MET A 57 20.57 27.22 -22.51
N VAL A 58 21.28 27.63 -23.55
CA VAL A 58 21.76 26.72 -24.61
C VAL A 58 23.02 26.00 -24.16
N ARG A 59 22.98 24.67 -24.16
CA ARG A 59 24.08 23.81 -23.69
C ARG A 59 25.44 24.22 -24.29
N GLY A 60 26.40 24.52 -23.41
CA GLY A 60 27.76 24.92 -23.79
C GLY A 60 27.93 26.40 -24.14
N GLN A 61 26.85 27.19 -24.11
CA GLN A 61 26.86 28.65 -24.29
C GLN A 61 26.34 29.39 -23.04
N GLU A 62 25.87 28.64 -22.03
CA GLU A 62 25.35 29.14 -20.76
C GLU A 62 26.49 29.71 -19.89
N THR A 63 26.21 30.79 -19.16
CA THR A 63 27.16 31.28 -18.16
C THR A 63 27.10 30.39 -16.92
N VAL A 64 28.23 30.29 -16.20
CA VAL A 64 28.30 29.52 -14.95
C VAL A 64 27.32 30.10 -13.92
N GLU A 65 27.18 31.43 -13.90
CA GLU A 65 26.27 32.14 -13.00
C GLU A 65 24.79 31.81 -13.31
N ALA A 66 24.41 31.69 -14.59
CA ALA A 66 23.06 31.30 -14.98
C ALA A 66 22.73 29.87 -14.54
N VAL A 67 23.67 28.93 -14.73
CA VAL A 67 23.51 27.54 -14.27
C VAL A 67 23.37 27.48 -12.75
N GLN A 68 24.24 28.18 -12.01
CA GLN A 68 24.22 28.17 -10.54
C GLN A 68 22.95 28.80 -9.97
N SER A 69 22.52 29.94 -10.53
CA SER A 69 21.32 30.64 -10.05
C SER A 69 20.04 29.84 -10.33
N THR A 70 19.89 29.27 -11.53
CA THR A 70 18.75 28.40 -11.85
C THR A 70 18.75 27.15 -10.99
N ASN A 71 19.90 26.48 -10.81
CA ASN A 71 19.97 25.28 -9.97
C ASN A 71 19.62 25.60 -8.51
N LYS A 72 20.09 26.73 -8.00
CA LYS A 72 19.76 27.20 -6.66
C LYS A 72 18.27 27.47 -6.52
N LEU A 73 17.65 28.14 -7.49
CA LEU A 73 16.22 28.45 -7.46
C LEU A 73 15.35 27.19 -7.44
N LEU A 74 15.67 26.21 -8.31
CA LEU A 74 14.97 24.92 -8.31
C LEU A 74 15.15 24.20 -6.97
N PHE A 75 16.36 24.20 -6.42
CA PHE A 75 16.64 23.58 -5.12
C PHE A 75 15.91 24.29 -3.97
N ASP A 76 15.94 25.61 -3.92
CA ASP A 76 15.28 26.41 -2.88
C ASP A 76 13.76 26.20 -2.91
N MET A 77 13.16 26.06 -4.10
CA MET A 77 11.75 25.67 -4.24
C MET A 77 11.50 24.30 -3.62
N LEU A 78 12.28 23.28 -4.00
CA LEU A 78 12.12 21.92 -3.47
C LEU A 78 12.32 21.83 -1.96
N ASP A 79 13.33 22.53 -1.43
CA ASP A 79 13.61 22.58 0.00
C ASP A 79 12.46 23.25 0.77
N SER A 80 11.85 24.30 0.20
CA SER A 80 10.68 24.96 0.80
C SER A 80 9.43 24.09 0.83
N LEU A 81 9.30 23.12 -0.08
CA LEU A 81 8.17 22.19 -0.16
C LEU A 81 8.42 20.87 0.57
N LYS A 82 9.64 20.63 1.04
CA LYS A 82 10.09 19.35 1.60
C LYS A 82 9.20 18.83 2.72
N ASP A 83 8.82 19.69 3.67
CA ASP A 83 7.98 19.28 4.80
C ASP A 83 6.57 18.92 4.35
N ASN A 84 6.03 19.61 3.34
CA ASN A 84 4.71 19.28 2.77
C ASN A 84 4.75 17.97 1.98
N ILE A 85 5.83 17.75 1.19
CA ILE A 85 6.07 16.47 0.49
C ILE A 85 6.13 15.34 1.51
N GLN A 86 6.85 15.52 2.62
CA GLN A 86 6.95 14.51 3.66
C GLN A 86 5.61 14.26 4.37
N ALA A 87 4.85 15.31 4.66
CA ALA A 87 3.53 15.19 5.27
C ALA A 87 2.57 14.40 4.38
N MET A 88 2.55 14.71 3.07
CA MET A 88 1.75 13.97 2.09
C MET A 88 2.18 12.50 2.00
N GLU A 89 3.47 12.23 1.95
CA GLU A 89 3.98 10.85 1.89
C GLU A 89 3.61 10.06 3.15
N ASN A 90 3.72 10.66 4.34
CA ASN A 90 3.31 10.02 5.60
C ASN A 90 1.80 9.70 5.58
N GLU A 91 0.97 10.61 5.08
CA GLU A 91 -0.47 10.40 4.99
C GLU A 91 -0.84 9.29 3.99
N ILE A 92 -0.14 9.21 2.86
CA ILE A 92 -0.30 8.11 1.91
C ILE A 92 0.04 6.78 2.61
N VAL A 93 1.14 6.74 3.35
CA VAL A 93 1.58 5.56 4.10
C VAL A 93 0.60 5.16 5.20
N ASP A 94 0.06 6.13 5.95
CA ASP A 94 -0.90 5.88 7.03
C ASP A 94 -2.24 5.36 6.49
N ASN A 95 -2.77 5.95 5.41
CA ASN A 95 -4.00 5.47 4.76
C ASN A 95 -3.85 4.05 4.20
N MET A 96 -2.72 3.78 3.56
CA MET A 96 -2.38 2.44 3.10
C MET A 96 -2.32 1.46 4.28
N ALA A 97 -1.67 1.84 5.38
CA ALA A 97 -1.54 1.01 6.55
C ALA A 97 -2.88 0.68 7.22
N TYR A 98 -3.76 1.67 7.37
CA TYR A 98 -5.12 1.46 7.87
C TYR A 98 -5.86 0.41 7.03
N THR A 99 -5.77 0.51 5.70
CA THR A 99 -6.41 -0.44 4.78
C THR A 99 -5.86 -1.86 4.96
N PHE A 100 -4.55 -1.99 5.18
CA PHE A 100 -3.92 -3.29 5.43
C PHE A 100 -4.28 -3.88 6.79
N GLU A 101 -4.31 -3.07 7.83
CA GLU A 101 -4.70 -3.51 9.17
C GLU A 101 -6.14 -4.03 9.17
N GLU A 102 -7.05 -3.36 8.46
CA GLU A 102 -8.43 -3.84 8.28
C GLU A 102 -8.46 -5.23 7.58
N PHE A 103 -7.64 -5.42 6.54
CA PHE A 103 -7.55 -6.71 5.84
C PHE A 103 -6.99 -7.83 6.73
N VAL A 104 -5.96 -7.55 7.52
CA VAL A 104 -5.37 -8.51 8.47
C VAL A 104 -6.39 -8.91 9.53
N MET A 105 -7.16 -7.95 10.06
CA MET A 105 -8.23 -8.26 11.02
C MET A 105 -9.25 -9.25 10.45
N TYR A 106 -9.67 -9.08 9.19
CA TYR A 106 -10.60 -10.03 8.55
C TYR A 106 -10.01 -11.45 8.41
N ILE A 107 -8.69 -11.58 8.24
CA ILE A 107 -8.01 -12.87 8.14
C ILE A 107 -7.87 -13.52 9.52
N ASP A 108 -7.50 -12.74 10.53
CA ASP A 108 -7.38 -13.19 11.92
C ASP A 108 -8.74 -13.69 12.46
N ASP A 109 -9.83 -12.98 12.15
CA ASP A 109 -11.18 -13.42 12.51
C ASP A 109 -11.61 -14.71 11.77
N ALA A 110 -11.09 -14.93 10.56
CA ALA A 110 -11.43 -16.07 9.73
C ALA A 110 -10.53 -17.29 9.93
N SER A 111 -9.35 -17.12 10.54
CA SER A 111 -8.30 -18.14 10.59
C SER A 111 -7.30 -17.90 11.72
N ASP A 112 -6.76 -18.97 12.32
CA ASP A 112 -5.70 -18.91 13.34
C ASP A 112 -4.30 -18.58 12.74
N VAL A 113 -4.28 -17.85 11.61
CA VAL A 113 -3.08 -17.53 10.83
C VAL A 113 -2.29 -16.42 11.54
N GLN A 114 -0.96 -16.52 11.51
CA GLN A 114 -0.07 -15.66 12.31
C GLN A 114 -0.05 -14.19 11.84
N SER A 115 -0.95 -13.37 12.38
CA SER A 115 -1.03 -11.91 12.25
C SER A 115 0.30 -11.15 12.40
N LYS A 116 1.22 -11.69 13.21
CA LYS A 116 2.56 -11.14 13.44
C LYS A 116 3.45 -11.12 12.19
N LYS A 117 3.21 -11.98 11.20
CA LYS A 117 3.95 -11.96 9.93
C LYS A 117 3.50 -10.77 9.08
N PHE A 118 2.20 -10.57 8.97
CA PHE A 118 1.60 -9.48 8.19
C PHE A 118 1.92 -8.09 8.76
N ALA A 119 1.98 -7.95 10.08
CA ALA A 119 2.44 -6.71 10.71
C ALA A 119 3.90 -6.34 10.32
N ARG A 120 4.78 -7.34 10.15
CA ARG A 120 6.17 -7.11 9.70
C ARG A 120 6.25 -6.76 8.23
N ASP A 121 5.42 -7.37 7.39
CA ASP A 121 5.34 -7.04 5.98
C ASP A 121 4.79 -5.62 5.78
N LEU A 122 3.79 -5.22 6.56
CA LEU A 122 3.30 -3.84 6.54
C LEU A 122 4.40 -2.83 6.90
N GLU A 123 5.17 -3.08 7.96
CA GLU A 123 6.29 -2.21 8.36
C GLU A 123 7.39 -2.14 7.27
N ARG A 124 7.61 -3.22 6.52
CA ARG A 124 8.52 -3.23 5.38
C ARG A 124 8.00 -2.35 4.24
N ILE A 125 6.72 -2.41 3.93
CA ILE A 125 6.06 -1.58 2.90
C ILE A 125 6.18 -0.10 3.28
N LYS A 126 5.87 0.27 4.54
CA LYS A 126 6.00 1.64 5.06
C LYS A 126 7.42 2.20 4.81
N LYS A 127 8.45 1.41 5.12
CA LYS A 127 9.86 1.80 4.91
C LYS A 127 10.23 1.93 3.44
N ARG A 128 9.62 1.14 2.55
CA ARG A 128 9.91 1.20 1.11
C ARG A 128 9.36 2.47 0.48
N ILE A 129 8.17 2.90 0.90
CA ILE A 129 7.51 4.10 0.38
C ILE A 129 8.13 5.36 0.94
N ASN A 130 8.58 5.35 2.19
CA ASN A 130 9.18 6.52 2.82
C ASN A 130 10.39 7.07 2.03
N GLY A 131 10.37 8.37 1.75
CA GLY A 131 11.37 9.10 1.00
C GLY A 131 11.31 8.94 -0.52
N GLN A 132 10.41 8.10 -1.07
CA GLN A 132 10.30 7.90 -2.51
C GLN A 132 9.78 9.15 -3.22
N LEU A 133 8.79 9.83 -2.63
CA LEU A 133 8.17 11.01 -3.23
C LEU A 133 9.22 12.11 -3.38
N ASN A 134 9.90 12.39 -2.27
CA ASN A 134 10.93 13.41 -2.22
C ASN A 134 12.11 13.10 -3.17
N SER A 135 12.57 11.84 -3.17
CA SER A 135 13.65 11.37 -4.05
C SER A 135 13.30 11.49 -5.54
N TYR A 136 12.06 11.17 -5.90
CA TYR A 136 11.59 11.21 -7.28
C TYR A 136 11.43 12.65 -7.77
N ILE A 137 10.79 13.52 -6.99
CA ILE A 137 10.59 14.93 -7.33
C ILE A 137 11.92 15.64 -7.53
N HIS A 138 12.91 15.40 -6.67
CA HIS A 138 14.25 16.00 -6.80
C HIS A 138 14.97 15.58 -8.08
N LYS A 139 14.71 14.38 -8.60
CA LYS A 139 15.27 13.94 -9.89
C LYS A 139 14.52 14.57 -11.06
N GLU A 140 13.18 14.62 -10.98
CA GLU A 140 12.36 15.19 -12.03
C GLU A 140 12.59 16.70 -12.18
N ILE A 141 12.66 17.45 -11.09
CA ILE A 141 12.89 18.89 -11.08
C ILE A 141 14.39 19.15 -10.91
N SER A 142 15.15 18.90 -11.96
CA SER A 142 16.60 19.12 -12.00
C SER A 142 17.09 19.54 -13.37
N LEU A 143 18.27 20.18 -13.44
CA LEU A 143 18.90 20.56 -14.71
C LEU A 143 19.32 19.36 -15.58
N ASP A 144 19.43 18.18 -14.96
CA ASP A 144 19.73 16.92 -15.65
C ASP A 144 18.49 16.34 -16.33
N ASN A 145 17.28 16.77 -15.94
CA ASN A 145 16.04 16.37 -16.59
C ASN A 145 15.93 17.03 -17.98
N PRO A 146 15.73 16.24 -19.05
CA PRO A 146 15.66 16.77 -20.41
C PRO A 146 14.41 17.63 -20.66
N GLU A 147 13.29 17.37 -19.99
CA GLU A 147 12.10 18.22 -20.07
C GLU A 147 12.37 19.58 -19.41
N CYS A 148 13.01 19.60 -18.23
CA CYS A 148 13.42 20.85 -17.58
C CYS A 148 14.34 21.67 -18.50
N ARG A 149 15.36 21.02 -19.07
CA ARG A 149 16.31 21.70 -19.98
C ARG A 149 15.61 22.25 -21.22
N LYS A 150 14.65 21.52 -21.79
CA LYS A 150 13.88 21.98 -22.95
C LYS A 150 13.15 23.30 -22.66
N VAL A 151 12.58 23.46 -21.45
CA VAL A 151 11.95 24.71 -21.03
C VAL A 151 12.99 25.83 -20.85
N LEU A 152 14.13 25.52 -20.23
CA LEU A 152 15.22 26.49 -20.01
C LEU A 152 15.84 27.03 -21.31
N GLU A 153 15.83 26.23 -22.38
CA GLU A 153 16.28 26.60 -23.73
C GLU A 153 15.30 27.51 -24.50
N MET A 154 14.08 27.70 -23.98
CA MET A 154 13.10 28.57 -24.62
C MET A 154 13.48 30.05 -24.53
N ARG A 155 12.95 30.84 -25.47
CA ARG A 155 13.06 32.31 -25.45
C ARG A 155 12.34 32.88 -24.22
N ALA A 156 12.93 33.91 -23.64
CA ALA A 156 12.33 34.67 -22.56
C ALA A 156 10.92 35.19 -22.92
N GLY A 157 10.06 35.28 -21.91
CA GLY A 157 8.67 35.76 -21.99
C GLY A 157 7.62 34.73 -21.55
N ASP A 158 6.36 35.13 -21.68
CA ASP A 158 5.19 34.43 -21.10
C ASP A 158 5.07 32.96 -21.48
N ASN A 159 5.44 32.59 -22.71
CA ASN A 159 5.41 31.19 -23.13
C ASN A 159 6.38 30.31 -22.33
N LYS A 160 7.56 30.85 -21.95
CA LYS A 160 8.53 30.13 -21.12
C LYS A 160 8.04 29.98 -19.69
N LYS A 161 7.36 31.02 -19.17
CA LYS A 161 6.67 30.96 -17.87
C LYS A 161 5.65 29.81 -17.86
N LEU A 162 4.74 29.82 -18.85
CA LEU A 162 3.69 28.81 -18.97
C LEU A 162 4.24 27.39 -19.08
N GLU A 163 5.27 27.17 -19.90
CA GLU A 163 5.89 25.84 -20.03
C GLU A 163 6.63 25.41 -18.76
N MET A 164 7.21 26.34 -17.99
CA MET A 164 7.82 26.02 -16.69
C MET A 164 6.75 25.64 -15.66
N ASP A 165 5.64 26.38 -15.64
CA ASP A 165 4.48 26.09 -14.80
C ASP A 165 3.92 24.69 -15.08
N ILE A 166 3.70 24.36 -16.35
CA ILE A 166 3.23 23.04 -16.79
C ILE A 166 4.25 21.96 -16.45
N PHE A 167 5.53 22.22 -16.65
CA PHE A 167 6.59 21.27 -16.34
C PHE A 167 6.61 20.93 -14.85
N ILE A 168 6.59 21.94 -13.97
CA ILE A 168 6.58 21.74 -12.52
C ILE A 168 5.37 20.91 -12.11
N GLU A 169 4.15 21.29 -12.51
CA GLU A 169 2.93 20.53 -12.21
C GLU A 169 3.06 19.06 -12.64
N LYS A 170 3.46 18.84 -13.90
CA LYS A 170 3.62 17.50 -14.47
C LYS A 170 4.69 16.68 -13.74
N SER A 171 5.76 17.29 -13.24
CA SER A 171 6.79 16.59 -12.46
C SER A 171 6.24 16.06 -11.13
N PHE A 172 5.34 16.81 -10.48
CA PHE A 172 4.68 16.34 -9.27
C PHE A 172 3.63 15.27 -9.57
N ASP A 173 2.84 15.43 -10.65
CA ASP A 173 1.89 14.39 -11.10
C ASP A 173 2.60 13.06 -11.36
N LYS A 174 3.72 13.08 -12.10
CA LYS A 174 4.55 11.88 -12.34
C LYS A 174 5.06 11.26 -11.04
N ALA A 175 5.42 12.08 -10.04
CA ALA A 175 5.90 11.58 -8.76
C ALA A 175 4.79 10.87 -7.97
N LEU A 176 3.57 11.42 -8.00
CA LEU A 176 2.39 10.79 -7.40
C LEU A 176 2.04 9.49 -8.11
N GLU A 177 2.01 9.48 -9.44
CA GLU A 177 1.81 8.27 -10.24
C GLU A 177 2.86 7.19 -9.92
N HIS A 178 4.13 7.60 -9.77
CA HIS A 178 5.20 6.68 -9.40
C HIS A 178 4.99 6.04 -8.02
N ILE A 179 4.61 6.83 -7.02
CA ILE A 179 4.28 6.29 -5.68
C ILE A 179 3.07 5.35 -5.75
N VAL A 180 2.04 5.69 -6.51
CA VAL A 180 0.85 4.84 -6.66
C VAL A 180 1.23 3.47 -7.24
N GLU A 181 2.11 3.42 -8.23
CA GLU A 181 2.59 2.14 -8.78
C GLU A 181 3.44 1.37 -7.75
N ILE A 182 4.31 2.04 -6.96
CA ILE A 182 5.06 1.37 -5.87
C ILE A 182 4.11 0.74 -4.85
N ILE A 183 3.09 1.48 -4.41
CA ILE A 183 2.09 0.98 -3.45
C ILE A 183 1.37 -0.21 -4.05
N LYS A 184 0.90 -0.10 -5.28
CA LYS A 184 0.18 -1.16 -5.98
C LYS A 184 1.01 -2.44 -6.09
N ASP A 185 2.28 -2.34 -6.46
CA ASP A 185 3.18 -3.50 -6.52
C ASP A 185 3.35 -4.14 -5.13
N GLU A 186 3.60 -3.34 -4.09
CA GLU A 186 3.70 -3.86 -2.72
C GLU A 186 2.39 -4.48 -2.21
N MET A 187 1.24 -3.94 -2.61
CA MET A 187 -0.07 -4.49 -2.28
C MET A 187 -0.29 -5.85 -2.94
N LEU A 188 0.11 -6.01 -4.20
CA LEU A 188 0.02 -7.29 -4.89
C LEU A 188 0.90 -8.34 -4.22
N ASP A 189 2.17 -8.00 -3.95
CA ASP A 189 3.10 -8.87 -3.25
C ASP A 189 2.56 -9.29 -1.86
N PHE A 190 1.98 -8.34 -1.13
CA PHE A 190 1.41 -8.64 0.19
C PHE A 190 0.22 -9.61 0.11
N VAL A 191 -0.67 -9.42 -0.86
CA VAL A 191 -1.83 -10.31 -1.06
C VAL A 191 -1.38 -11.71 -1.48
N GLU A 192 -0.39 -11.82 -2.36
CA GLU A 192 0.20 -13.11 -2.74
C GLU A 192 0.80 -13.83 -1.52
N ASN A 193 1.56 -13.11 -0.68
CA ASN A 193 2.12 -13.67 0.55
C ASN A 193 1.04 -14.18 1.53
N ILE A 194 -0.08 -13.46 1.63
CA ILE A 194 -1.23 -13.90 2.43
C ILE A 194 -1.86 -15.16 1.85
N GLN A 195 -2.06 -15.20 0.54
CA GLN A 195 -2.66 -16.33 -0.14
C GLN A 195 -1.81 -17.60 0.05
N ASP A 196 -0.50 -17.49 -0.07
CA ASP A 196 0.43 -18.60 0.16
C ASP A 196 0.38 -19.10 1.61
N GLU A 197 0.31 -18.19 2.59
CA GLU A 197 0.22 -18.57 4.01
C GLU A 197 -1.11 -19.28 4.33
N ILE A 198 -2.23 -18.79 3.77
CA ILE A 198 -3.53 -19.43 3.91
C ILE A 198 -3.52 -20.83 3.29
N ASN A 199 -2.96 -20.98 2.09
CA ASN A 199 -2.85 -22.28 1.43
C ASN A 199 -1.98 -23.25 2.24
N TYR A 200 -0.85 -22.79 2.76
CA TYR A 200 0.01 -23.59 3.63
C TYR A 200 -0.73 -24.07 4.90
N SER A 201 -1.49 -23.18 5.55
CA SER A 201 -2.31 -23.53 6.71
C SER A 201 -3.41 -24.54 6.36
N LEU A 202 -4.07 -24.37 5.21
CA LEU A 202 -5.11 -25.27 4.73
C LEU A 202 -4.57 -26.67 4.41
N ASP A 203 -3.39 -26.75 3.80
CA ASP A 203 -2.71 -28.02 3.52
C ASP A 203 -2.36 -28.73 4.84
N ALA A 204 -1.80 -28.01 5.81
CA ALA A 204 -1.49 -28.56 7.14
C ALA A 204 -2.73 -29.10 7.86
N VAL A 205 -3.85 -28.37 7.82
CA VAL A 205 -5.13 -28.84 8.38
C VAL A 205 -5.65 -30.06 7.62
N THR A 206 -5.54 -30.08 6.29
CA THR A 206 -5.99 -31.21 5.46
C THR A 206 -5.19 -32.48 5.74
N THR A 207 -3.87 -32.36 5.90
CA THR A 207 -2.99 -33.47 6.31
C THR A 207 -3.40 -34.00 7.67
N ASN A 208 -3.58 -33.12 8.67
CA ASN A 208 -4.01 -33.52 10.02
C ASN A 208 -5.36 -34.25 10.01
N ILE A 209 -6.35 -33.76 9.23
CA ILE A 209 -7.65 -34.42 9.09
C ILE A 209 -7.49 -35.80 8.44
N THR A 210 -6.67 -35.90 7.40
CA THR A 210 -6.42 -37.17 6.70
C THR A 210 -5.77 -38.20 7.63
N GLU A 211 -4.81 -37.77 8.46
CA GLU A 211 -4.20 -38.61 9.49
C GLU A 211 -5.23 -39.06 10.54
N MET A 212 -6.09 -38.14 11.02
CA MET A 212 -7.16 -38.48 11.96
C MET A 212 -8.17 -39.47 11.35
N ILE A 213 -8.56 -39.30 10.09
CA ILE A 213 -9.42 -40.25 9.38
C ILE A 213 -8.74 -41.63 9.33
N SER A 214 -7.46 -41.69 8.96
CA SER A 214 -6.72 -42.97 8.92
C SER A 214 -6.63 -43.64 10.29
N VAL A 215 -6.46 -42.87 11.36
CA VAL A 215 -6.50 -43.40 12.74
C VAL A 215 -7.88 -43.94 13.08
N CYS A 216 -8.95 -43.20 12.75
CA CYS A 216 -10.33 -43.66 12.95
C CYS A 216 -10.65 -44.95 12.17
N GLU A 217 -10.22 -45.05 10.91
CA GLU A 217 -10.38 -46.26 10.09
C GLU A 217 -9.67 -47.47 10.73
N LYS A 218 -8.41 -47.32 11.13
CA LYS A 218 -7.66 -48.39 11.83
C LYS A 218 -8.33 -48.82 13.14
N LEU A 219 -8.86 -47.86 13.90
CA LEU A 219 -9.60 -48.14 15.13
C LEU A 219 -10.95 -48.83 14.86
N THR A 220 -11.51 -48.71 13.66
CA THR A 220 -12.76 -49.36 13.27
C THR A 220 -12.50 -50.83 12.86
N ASP A 221 -11.34 -51.10 12.26
CA ASP A 221 -10.90 -52.45 11.88
C ASP A 221 -10.39 -53.29 13.07
N GLU A 222 -9.84 -52.67 14.11
CA GLU A 222 -9.41 -53.35 15.34
C GLU A 222 -10.52 -53.39 16.40
N HIS A 223 -11.29 -54.49 16.42
CA HIS A 223 -12.40 -54.72 17.35
C HIS A 223 -11.94 -54.83 18.83
N ASN A 224 -11.78 -53.71 19.54
CA ASN A 224 -11.52 -53.68 20.98
C ASN A 224 -12.41 -52.63 21.69
N THR A 225 -13.57 -53.10 22.14
CA THR A 225 -14.77 -52.32 22.49
C THR A 225 -14.65 -51.43 23.73
N ASN A 226 -13.65 -51.60 24.60
CA ASN A 226 -13.56 -50.82 25.84
C ASN A 226 -12.69 -49.54 25.72
N ALA A 227 -11.65 -49.54 24.87
CA ALA A 227 -10.85 -48.35 24.62
C ALA A 227 -11.55 -47.39 23.64
N GLN A 228 -12.31 -47.93 22.69
CA GLN A 228 -13.17 -47.15 21.78
C GLN A 228 -14.18 -46.29 22.55
N ASN A 229 -14.86 -46.85 23.56
CA ASN A 229 -15.87 -46.09 24.29
C ASN A 229 -15.29 -44.90 25.06
N SER A 230 -14.07 -45.00 25.62
CA SER A 230 -13.47 -43.85 26.33
C SER A 230 -13.00 -42.75 25.38
N VAL A 231 -12.46 -43.12 24.22
CA VAL A 231 -11.97 -42.17 23.20
C VAL A 231 -13.12 -41.54 22.43
N ILE A 232 -14.17 -42.29 22.09
CA ILE A 232 -15.40 -41.77 21.48
C ILE A 232 -16.09 -40.83 22.45
N VAL A 233 -16.22 -41.18 23.73
CA VAL A 233 -16.79 -40.27 24.74
C VAL A 233 -15.96 -38.99 24.85
N SER A 234 -14.63 -39.08 24.81
CA SER A 234 -13.75 -37.91 24.83
C SER A 234 -13.90 -37.02 23.59
N ALA A 235 -13.95 -37.62 22.40
CA ALA A 235 -14.17 -36.91 21.13
C ALA A 235 -15.57 -36.27 21.07
N MET A 236 -16.61 -37.01 21.48
CA MET A 236 -17.98 -36.48 21.57
C MET A 236 -18.08 -35.36 22.60
N THR A 237 -17.34 -35.42 23.71
CA THR A 237 -17.30 -34.34 24.70
C THR A 237 -16.64 -33.09 24.12
N LYS A 238 -15.56 -33.26 23.34
CA LYS A 238 -14.89 -32.13 22.66
C LYS A 238 -15.76 -31.52 21.56
N ILE A 239 -16.48 -32.34 20.80
CA ILE A 239 -17.44 -31.86 19.80
C ILE A 239 -18.62 -31.17 20.50
N ALA A 240 -19.17 -31.74 21.58
CA ALA A 240 -20.27 -31.11 22.32
C ALA A 240 -19.85 -29.80 23.00
N LEU A 241 -18.59 -29.69 23.46
CA LEU A 241 -18.01 -28.45 23.94
C LEU A 241 -17.83 -27.44 22.81
N ALA A 242 -17.35 -27.86 21.64
CA ALA A 242 -17.24 -26.98 20.47
C ALA A 242 -18.62 -26.49 20.00
N ASP A 243 -19.63 -27.38 19.95
CA ASP A 243 -21.02 -27.04 19.63
C ASP A 243 -21.65 -26.14 20.71
N MET A 244 -21.34 -26.34 22.00
CA MET A 244 -21.77 -25.44 23.06
C MET A 244 -21.13 -24.07 22.94
N VAL A 245 -19.84 -23.98 22.60
CA VAL A 245 -19.15 -22.70 22.37
C VAL A 245 -19.71 -21.98 21.15
N ILE A 246 -20.03 -22.73 20.08
CA ILE A 246 -20.68 -22.20 18.88
C ILE A 246 -22.11 -21.72 19.17
N ASN A 247 -22.88 -22.43 20.01
CA ASN A 247 -24.26 -22.07 20.34
C ASN A 247 -24.39 -21.01 21.45
N THR A 248 -23.50 -20.97 22.44
CA THR A 248 -23.49 -19.92 23.48
C THR A 248 -22.87 -18.61 22.99
N GLY A 249 -22.02 -18.64 21.96
CA GLY A 249 -21.66 -17.45 21.18
C GLY A 249 -22.84 -16.85 20.41
N GLY A 250 -23.91 -17.63 20.19
CA GLY A 250 -25.16 -17.16 19.57
C GLY A 250 -26.17 -16.52 20.53
N GLU A 251 -26.10 -16.80 21.84
CA GLU A 251 -27.06 -16.26 22.83
C GLU A 251 -26.57 -15.00 23.56
N LEU A 252 -25.31 -14.59 23.40
CA LEU A 252 -24.81 -13.31 23.92
C LEU A 252 -25.10 -12.09 23.02
N ASN A 253 -25.67 -12.28 21.83
CA ASN A 253 -26.28 -11.19 21.06
C ASN A 253 -27.76 -10.93 21.43
N GLY A 254 -28.23 -11.50 22.55
CA GLY A 254 -29.58 -11.29 23.06
C GLY A 254 -29.68 -10.44 24.34
N VAL A 255 -28.72 -10.52 25.27
CA VAL A 255 -28.81 -9.82 26.56
C VAL A 255 -27.40 -9.61 27.17
N PHE A 256 -27.06 -8.32 27.34
CA PHE A 256 -25.87 -7.68 27.94
C PHE A 256 -24.64 -7.45 27.07
#